data_AF-A0A1F2S525-F1
#
_entry.id   AF-A0A1F2S525-F1
#
_cell.length_a   1.000
_cell.length_b   1.000
_cell.length_c   1.000
_cell.angle_alpha   90.00
_cell.angle_beta   90.00
_cell.angle_gamma   90.00
#
_symmetry.space_group_name_H-M   'P 1'
#
loop_
_entity.id
_entity.type
_entity.pdbx_description
1 polymer ?
#
loop_
_entity_poly.entity_id
_entity_poly.type
_entity_poly.pdbx_seq_one_letter_code
_entity_poly.pdbx_strand_id
1 'polypeptide(L)'
;MTRSTWRKTAAVAIAMAAAAVIVPRDASPQTTAAPASVDRTRRGEARFYQHCSLCHMGRIVKDDVYDPMGPRLSGVFKNVTPEREKVVRTQIQQGSPRMPGFQYTFTPAEFEDLIAFMKTL
;
A
#
# COMPACT_ATOMS: atom_id res chain seq x y z
N MET A 1 -61.51 -23.33 20.18
CA MET A 1 -60.49 -22.36 19.73
C MET A 1 -59.35 -23.15 19.07
N THR A 2 -59.56 -23.83 17.93
CA THR A 2 -59.54 -23.35 16.52
C THR A 2 -58.32 -22.50 16.12
N ARG A 3 -57.45 -23.11 15.30
CA ARG A 3 -56.76 -22.58 14.10
C ARG A 3 -55.84 -23.72 13.60
N SER A 4 -56.34 -24.71 12.87
CA SER A 4 -56.80 -24.69 11.47
C SER A 4 -55.70 -24.30 10.47
N THR A 5 -55.11 -25.36 9.92
CA THR A 5 -54.85 -25.61 8.49
C THR A 5 -53.98 -24.63 7.70
N TRP A 6 -52.76 -25.11 7.43
CA TRP A 6 -52.13 -25.15 6.11
C TRP A 6 -53.01 -24.66 4.94
N ARG A 7 -52.62 -23.54 4.33
CA ARG A 7 -53.07 -23.14 3.00
C ARG A 7 -51.90 -23.24 2.04
N LYS A 8 -52.01 -24.23 1.17
CA LYS A 8 -51.25 -24.34 -0.08
C LYS A 8 -51.78 -23.27 -1.07
N THR A 9 -50.94 -23.02 -2.09
CA THR A 9 -51.16 -22.28 -3.36
C THR A 9 -51.07 -20.74 -3.25
N ALA A 10 -50.43 -20.02 -4.17
CA ALA A 10 -50.35 -20.23 -5.60
C ALA A 10 -49.00 -19.83 -6.20
N ALA A 11 -48.64 -20.53 -7.28
CA ALA A 11 -47.59 -20.14 -8.21
C ALA A 11 -47.90 -18.76 -8.81
N VAL A 12 -46.87 -17.91 -8.89
CA VAL A 12 -46.87 -16.73 -9.77
C VAL A 12 -45.70 -16.92 -10.73
N ALA A 13 -46.02 -17.42 -11.91
CA ALA A 13 -45.16 -17.31 -13.07
C ALA A 13 -45.63 -16.08 -13.86
N ILE A 14 -44.81 -15.04 -13.91
CA ILE A 14 -44.87 -14.05 -14.99
C ILE A 14 -43.42 -13.79 -15.41
N ALA A 15 -43.06 -14.39 -16.53
CA ALA A 15 -41.87 -14.07 -17.30
C ALA A 15 -42.05 -12.69 -17.95
N MET A 16 -41.09 -11.80 -17.73
CA MET A 16 -40.86 -10.61 -18.56
C MET A 16 -39.39 -10.64 -18.95
N ALA A 17 -39.11 -11.27 -20.09
CA ALA A 17 -37.82 -11.23 -20.73
C ALA A 17 -37.66 -9.87 -21.42
N ALA A 18 -37.02 -8.91 -20.74
CA ALA A 18 -36.47 -7.73 -21.38
C ALA A 18 -35.02 -8.05 -21.78
N ALA A 19 -34.83 -8.47 -23.03
CA ALA A 19 -33.50 -8.62 -23.61
C ALA A 19 -32.89 -7.22 -23.84
N ALA A 20 -32.21 -6.70 -22.82
CA ALA A 20 -31.30 -5.57 -23.00
C ALA A 20 -30.10 -6.07 -23.82
N VAL A 21 -29.98 -5.58 -25.06
CA VAL A 21 -28.76 -5.77 -25.86
C VAL A 21 -27.64 -4.98 -25.19
N ILE A 22 -26.87 -5.65 -24.35
CA ILE A 22 -25.64 -5.12 -23.78
C ILE A 22 -24.62 -5.10 -24.91
N VAL A 23 -24.44 -3.94 -25.54
CA VAL A 23 -23.30 -3.72 -26.44
C VAL A 23 -22.04 -3.78 -25.56
N PRO A 24 -21.11 -4.72 -25.79
CA PRO A 24 -19.83 -4.67 -25.10
C PRO A 24 -19.14 -3.38 -25.53
N ARG A 25 -19.01 -2.43 -24.60
CA ARG A 25 -18.02 -1.38 -24.73
C ARG A 25 -16.68 -2.07 -24.56
N ASP A 26 -15.92 -2.19 -25.65
CA ASP A 26 -14.47 -2.40 -25.59
C ASP A 26 -13.86 -1.23 -24.83
N ALA A 27 -13.83 -1.35 -23.50
CA ALA A 27 -12.97 -0.56 -22.66
C ALA A 27 -11.55 -1.05 -22.95
N SER A 28 -10.91 -0.48 -23.97
CA SER A 28 -9.47 -0.57 -24.11
C SER A 28 -8.87 0.12 -22.89
N PRO A 29 -8.19 -0.59 -21.97
CA PRO A 29 -7.42 0.09 -20.95
C PRO A 29 -6.32 0.85 -21.68
N GLN A 30 -6.43 2.17 -21.72
CA GLN A 30 -5.31 3.03 -22.05
C GLN A 30 -4.33 2.95 -20.88
N THR A 31 -3.58 1.86 -20.83
CA THR A 31 -2.40 1.75 -19.98
C THR A 31 -1.34 2.63 -20.64
N THR A 32 -1.37 3.92 -20.32
CA THR A 32 -0.15 4.72 -20.34
C THR A 32 0.75 4.11 -19.27
N ALA A 33 1.52 3.10 -19.66
CA ALA A 33 2.48 2.45 -18.78
C ALA A 33 3.44 3.54 -18.31
N ALA A 34 3.33 3.94 -17.04
CA ALA A 34 4.37 4.71 -16.42
C ALA A 34 5.67 3.88 -16.54
N PRO A 35 6.83 4.53 -16.73
CA PRO A 35 8.09 3.80 -16.80
C PRO A 35 8.24 2.96 -15.52
N ALA A 36 8.68 1.71 -15.66
CA ALA A 36 8.70 0.74 -14.55
C ALA A 36 9.48 1.21 -13.30
N SER A 37 10.33 2.24 -13.41
CA SER A 37 10.95 2.93 -12.26
C SER A 37 9.97 3.78 -11.45
N VAL A 38 9.08 4.54 -12.11
CA VAL A 38 8.06 5.36 -11.45
C VAL A 38 7.08 4.48 -10.69
N ASP A 39 6.70 3.35 -11.26
CA ASP A 39 5.83 2.39 -10.58
C ASP A 39 6.49 1.77 -9.34
N ARG A 40 7.79 1.48 -9.41
CA ARG A 40 8.57 0.97 -8.26
C ARG A 40 8.65 1.99 -7.14
N THR A 41 9.03 3.24 -7.45
CA THR A 41 9.10 4.32 -6.48
C THR A 41 7.75 4.55 -5.80
N ARG A 42 6.63 4.56 -6.55
CA ARG A 42 5.29 4.73 -5.98
C ARG A 42 4.88 3.58 -5.05
N ARG A 43 5.23 2.35 -5.40
CA ARG A 43 5.01 1.18 -4.53
C ARG A 43 5.89 1.23 -3.27
N GLY A 44 7.11 1.72 -3.38
CA GLY A 44 8.00 1.97 -2.25
C GLY A 44 7.47 3.05 -1.31
N GLU A 45 6.93 4.12 -1.87
CA GLU A 45 6.32 5.22 -1.13
C GLU A 45 5.17 4.73 -0.24
N ALA A 46 4.26 3.90 -0.77
CA ALA A 46 3.17 3.33 0.00
C ALA A 46 3.67 2.55 1.23
N ARG A 47 4.73 1.75 1.06
CA ARG A 47 5.35 0.98 2.16
C ARG A 47 6.01 1.88 3.18
N PHE A 48 6.69 2.93 2.73
CA PHE A 48 7.26 3.94 3.61
C PHE A 48 6.17 4.59 4.49
N TYR A 49 5.04 4.97 3.91
CA TYR A 49 3.94 5.55 4.68
C TYR A 49 3.33 4.58 5.68
N GLN A 50 3.23 3.29 5.34
CA GLN A 50 2.66 2.28 6.22
C GLN A 50 3.59 1.90 7.39
N HIS A 51 4.92 1.92 7.19
CA HIS A 51 5.86 1.31 8.14
C HIS A 51 6.90 2.28 8.72
N CYS A 52 7.21 3.38 8.03
CA CYS A 52 8.33 4.26 8.40
C CYS A 52 7.86 5.66 8.82
N SER A 53 6.78 6.16 8.22
CA SER A 53 6.34 7.56 8.36
C SER A 53 6.10 7.98 9.81
N LEU A 54 5.50 7.11 10.62
CA LEU A 54 5.13 7.45 12.00
C LEU A 54 6.32 7.94 12.84
N CYS A 55 7.50 7.38 12.62
CA CYS A 55 8.71 7.75 13.36
C CYS A 55 9.57 8.75 12.60
N HIS A 56 9.67 8.62 11.27
CA HIS A 56 10.62 9.37 10.46
C HIS A 56 10.05 10.62 9.81
N MET A 57 8.72 10.70 9.69
CA MET A 57 8.03 11.97 9.45
C MET A 57 7.74 12.54 10.83
N GLY A 58 8.22 13.75 11.05
CA GLY A 58 7.89 14.50 12.25
C GLY A 58 6.38 14.71 12.37
N ARG A 59 5.98 15.05 13.57
CA ARG A 59 4.66 15.54 13.88
C ARG A 59 4.81 16.92 14.49
N ILE A 60 3.79 17.75 14.32
CA ILE A 60 3.73 19.01 15.05
C ILE A 60 3.57 18.66 16.53
N VAL A 61 4.56 19.04 17.34
CA VAL A 61 4.50 18.99 18.79
C VAL A 61 4.14 20.37 19.34
N LYS A 62 4.24 20.56 20.66
CA LYS A 62 3.95 21.85 21.29
C LYS A 62 4.82 22.96 20.67
N ASP A 63 4.25 24.16 20.56
CA ASP A 63 4.91 25.36 20.01
C ASP A 63 5.27 25.27 18.51
N ASP A 64 4.45 24.54 17.72
CA ASP A 64 4.58 24.38 16.27
C ASP A 64 5.91 23.78 15.78
N VAL A 65 6.66 23.14 16.67
CA VAL A 65 7.91 22.46 16.33
C VAL A 65 7.60 21.12 15.65
N TYR A 66 8.27 20.84 14.52
CA TYR A 66 8.15 19.56 13.82
C TYR A 66 9.28 18.62 14.23
N ASP A 67 8.96 17.63 15.07
CA ASP A 67 9.95 16.71 15.64
C ASP A 67 9.63 15.23 15.33
N PRO A 68 10.49 14.51 14.59
CA PRO A 68 10.36 13.08 14.37
C PRO A 68 10.90 12.24 15.54
N MET A 69 10.26 11.11 15.84
CA MET A 69 10.74 10.16 16.85
C MET A 69 12.05 9.47 16.44
N GLY A 70 12.26 9.32 15.14
CA GLY A 70 13.49 8.81 14.53
C GLY A 70 14.25 9.90 13.77
N PRO A 71 15.48 9.62 13.34
CA PRO A 71 16.25 10.56 12.53
C PRO A 71 15.54 10.86 11.21
N ARG A 72 15.74 12.07 10.68
CA ARG A 72 15.28 12.43 9.32
C ARG A 72 15.98 11.53 8.30
N LEU A 73 15.22 11.01 7.35
CA LEU A 73 15.73 10.07 6.34
C LEU A 73 16.15 10.72 5.02
N SER A 74 15.90 12.03 4.88
CA SER A 74 16.33 12.81 3.70
C SER A 74 17.84 12.70 3.49
N GLY A 75 18.26 12.29 2.29
CA GLY A 75 19.67 12.16 1.94
C GLY A 75 20.40 10.94 2.51
N VAL A 76 19.72 10.01 3.22
CA VAL A 76 20.37 8.79 3.74
C VAL A 76 21.03 7.95 2.65
N PHE A 77 20.48 7.98 1.43
CA PHE A 77 21.03 7.28 0.27
C PHE A 77 21.77 8.19 -0.73
N LYS A 78 21.96 9.48 -0.40
CA LYS A 78 22.66 10.41 -1.30
C LYS A 78 24.16 10.12 -1.29
N ASN A 79 24.73 9.85 -2.47
CA ASN A 79 26.16 9.61 -2.66
C ASN A 79 26.77 8.54 -1.73
N VAL A 80 25.97 7.55 -1.31
CA VAL A 80 26.46 6.47 -0.44
C VAL A 80 27.30 5.48 -1.21
N THR A 81 28.33 4.93 -0.56
CA THR A 81 29.07 3.79 -1.10
C THR A 81 28.21 2.51 -1.02
N PRO A 82 28.50 1.48 -1.83
CA PRO A 82 27.80 0.19 -1.74
C PRO A 82 27.84 -0.44 -0.35
N GLU A 83 28.95 -0.29 0.37
CA GLU A 83 29.12 -0.79 1.73
C GLU A 83 28.21 -0.06 2.71
N ARG A 84 28.09 1.26 2.56
CA ARG A 84 27.18 2.06 3.40
C ARG A 84 25.73 1.75 3.10
N GLU A 85 25.36 1.59 1.82
CA GLU A 85 24.04 1.13 1.41
C GLU A 85 23.70 -0.22 2.06
N LYS A 86 24.63 -1.19 2.05
CA LYS A 86 24.44 -2.49 2.72
C LYS A 86 24.13 -2.32 4.21
N VAL A 87 24.88 -1.46 4.91
CA VAL A 87 24.63 -1.18 6.34
C VAL A 87 23.23 -0.60 6.57
N VAL A 88 22.80 0.37 5.75
CA VAL A 88 21.45 0.95 5.86
C VAL A 88 20.39 -0.12 5.62
N ARG A 89 20.58 -0.98 4.62
CA ARG A 89 19.65 -2.08 4.33
C ARG A 89 19.57 -3.08 5.48
N THR A 90 20.70 -3.46 6.06
CA THR A 90 20.75 -4.32 7.25
C THR A 90 20.05 -3.66 8.43
N GLN A 91 20.24 -2.36 8.65
CA GLN A 91 19.58 -1.61 9.72
C GLN A 91 18.05 -1.61 9.58
N ILE A 92 17.52 -1.52 8.34
CA ILE A 92 16.07 -1.60 8.09
C ILE A 92 15.55 -3.03 8.34
N GLN A 93 16.30 -4.04 7.93
CA GLN A 93 15.90 -5.45 8.10
C GLN A 93 15.94 -5.88 9.58
N GLN A 94 17.02 -5.54 10.29
CA GLN A 94 17.25 -5.99 11.67
C GLN A 94 16.68 -5.04 12.72
N GLY A 95 16.52 -3.76 12.39
CA GLY A 95 16.07 -2.75 13.34
C GLY A 95 17.13 -2.39 14.38
N SER A 96 16.68 -1.72 15.44
CA SER A 96 17.46 -1.33 16.61
C SER A 96 16.56 -1.42 17.85
N PRO A 97 17.07 -1.20 19.07
CA PRO A 97 16.22 -1.16 20.26
C PRO A 97 15.05 -0.16 20.19
N ARG A 98 15.14 0.87 19.32
CA ARG A 98 14.10 1.91 19.15
C ARG A 98 13.50 1.96 17.74
N MET A 99 13.86 1.02 16.86
CA MET A 99 13.35 0.93 15.49
C MET A 99 13.03 -0.53 15.19
N PRO A 100 11.78 -0.88 14.84
CA PRO A 100 11.44 -2.26 14.50
C PRO A 100 12.24 -2.74 13.27
N GLY A 101 12.60 -4.01 13.26
CA GLY A 101 13.20 -4.67 12.09
C GLY A 101 12.13 -5.23 11.16
N PHE A 102 12.36 -5.12 9.84
CA PHE A 102 11.40 -5.49 8.80
C PHE A 102 11.80 -6.72 7.98
N GLN A 103 12.78 -7.50 8.42
CA GLN A 103 13.31 -8.69 7.71
C GLN A 103 12.25 -9.74 7.32
N TYR A 104 11.12 -9.80 8.03
CA TYR A 104 10.00 -10.71 7.74
C TYR A 104 8.72 -9.99 7.31
N THR A 105 8.77 -8.66 7.16
CA THR A 105 7.60 -7.84 6.80
C THR A 105 7.47 -7.72 5.28
N PHE A 106 8.59 -7.63 4.58
CA PHE A 106 8.61 -7.43 3.13
C PHE A 106 9.17 -8.65 2.41
N THR A 107 8.60 -8.99 1.26
CA THR A 107 9.28 -9.85 0.29
C THR A 107 10.51 -9.12 -0.28
N PRO A 108 11.47 -9.85 -0.91
CA PRO A 108 12.66 -9.21 -1.48
C PRO A 108 12.32 -8.10 -2.49
N ALA A 109 11.34 -8.31 -3.37
CA ALA A 109 10.93 -7.32 -4.36
C ALA A 109 10.33 -6.06 -3.73
N GLU A 110 9.56 -6.22 -2.67
CA GLU A 110 8.95 -5.12 -1.93
C GLU A 110 9.97 -4.29 -1.16
N PHE A 111 11.00 -4.95 -0.65
CA PHE A 111 12.14 -4.27 -0.03
C PHE A 111 12.90 -3.45 -1.07
N GLU A 112 13.12 -3.97 -2.28
CA GLU A 112 13.72 -3.18 -3.37
C GLU A 112 12.87 -1.96 -3.76
N ASP A 113 11.54 -2.13 -3.84
CA ASP A 113 10.63 -1.01 -4.10
C ASP A 113 10.76 0.07 -3.01
N LEU A 114 10.81 -0.32 -1.73
CA LEU A 114 11.04 0.60 -0.61
C LEU A 114 12.39 1.34 -0.75
N ILE A 115 13.48 0.62 -1.04
CA ILE A 115 14.80 1.22 -1.23
C ILE A 115 14.81 2.19 -2.43
N ALA A 116 14.09 1.86 -3.51
CA ALA A 116 13.95 2.74 -4.67
C ALA A 116 13.29 4.07 -4.30
N PHE A 117 12.26 4.06 -3.44
CA PHE A 117 11.67 5.29 -2.90
C PHE A 117 12.63 6.02 -1.95
N MET A 118 13.28 5.31 -1.03
CA MET A 118 14.21 5.96 -0.09
C MET A 118 15.39 6.66 -0.79
N LYS A 119 15.79 6.20 -1.98
CA LYS A 119 16.79 6.84 -2.83
C LYS A 119 16.35 8.19 -3.42
N THR A 120 15.05 8.51 -3.39
CA THR A 120 14.53 9.80 -3.85
C THR A 120 14.39 10.84 -2.72
N LEU A 121 14.67 10.46 -1.47
CA LEU A 121 14.54 11.32 -0.28
C LEU A 121 15.76 12.21 -0.03
#